data_AF-A0A0B8ZK01-F1
#
_entry.id   AF-A0A0B8ZK01-F1
#
_cell.length_a   1.000
_cell.length_b   1.000
_cell.length_c   1.000
_cell.angle_alpha   90.00
_cell.angle_beta   90.00
_cell.angle_gamma   90.00
#
_symmetry.space_group_name_H-M   'P 1'
#
loop_
_entity.id
_entity.type
_entity.pdbx_description
1 polymer ?
#
loop_
_entity_poly.entity_id
_entity_poly.type
_entity_poly.pdbx_seq_one_letter_code
_entity_poly.pdbx_strand_id
1 'polypeptide(L)' 'MNGKKTCGAKNRKGLPCGRAPMKNGRCNLHGGKSPGAKRGNQNALKHGMYTAEMKEMRRLVRQASRNATDVRKFLKAID' A
#
# COMPACT_ATOMS: atom_id res chain seq x y z
N MET A 1 22.37 -7.84 -12.76
CA MET A 1 21.42 -8.49 -11.84
C MET A 1 22.11 -8.72 -10.49
N ASN A 2 22.09 -7.75 -9.57
CA ASN A 2 22.62 -7.95 -8.20
C ASN A 2 21.44 -8.02 -7.22
N GLY A 3 20.70 -9.14 -7.30
CA GLY A 3 19.75 -9.50 -6.25
C GLY A 3 20.52 -9.92 -4.99
N LYS A 4 19.99 -9.62 -3.80
CA LYS A 4 20.59 -10.03 -2.52
C LYS A 4 21.02 -11.50 -2.58
N LYS A 5 22.29 -11.81 -2.28
CA LYS A 5 22.82 -13.19 -2.35
C LYS A 5 22.08 -14.16 -1.42
N THR A 6 21.51 -13.64 -0.35
CA THR A 6 20.81 -14.41 0.67
C THR A 6 19.56 -13.68 1.18
N CYS A 7 18.67 -14.43 1.82
CA CYS A 7 17.40 -13.93 2.35
C CYS A 7 17.56 -12.94 3.50
N GLY A 8 18.42 -13.23 4.49
CA GLY A 8 18.66 -12.39 5.67
C GLY A 8 17.53 -12.35 6.72
N ALA A 9 16.32 -12.86 6.44
CA ALA A 9 15.23 -12.88 7.41
C ALA A 9 15.55 -13.75 8.63
N LYS A 10 15.03 -13.39 9.81
CA LYS A 10 15.24 -14.14 11.06
C LYS A 10 14.59 -15.53 10.96
N ASN A 11 15.38 -16.58 11.12
CA ASN A 11 14.90 -17.95 11.15
C ASN A 11 14.37 -18.33 12.55
N ARG A 12 13.83 -19.55 12.70
CA ARG A 12 13.29 -20.04 13.99
C ARG A 12 14.33 -20.13 15.11
N LYS A 13 15.62 -20.23 14.79
CA LYS A 13 16.74 -20.22 15.74
C LYS A 13 17.22 -18.78 16.07
N GLY A 14 16.55 -17.76 15.53
CA GLY A 14 16.90 -16.36 15.73
C GLY A 14 18.06 -15.85 14.88
N LEU A 15 18.61 -16.67 13.99
CA LEU A 15 19.75 -16.33 13.11
C LEU A 15 19.28 -15.85 11.72
N PRO A 16 20.09 -15.07 10.99
CA PRO A 16 19.76 -14.65 9.64
C PRO A 16 19.66 -15.83 8.66
N CYS A 17 18.70 -15.78 7.74
CA CYS A 17 18.49 -16.83 6.75
C CYS A 17 19.53 -16.77 5.62
N GLY A 18 20.38 -17.81 5.54
CA GLY A 18 21.39 -17.96 4.50
C GLY A 18 20.90 -18.50 3.15
N ARG A 19 19.60 -18.75 2.97
CA ARG A 19 19.07 -19.29 1.69
C ARG A 19 19.18 -18.25 0.57
N ALA A 20 19.64 -18.70 -0.59
CA ALA A 20 19.60 -17.90 -1.82
C ALA A 20 18.15 -17.60 -2.22
N PRO A 21 17.89 -16.42 -2.82
CA PRO A 21 16.57 -16.12 -3.37
C PRO A 21 16.27 -16.98 -4.60
N MET A 22 14.98 -17.19 -4.88
CA MET A 22 14.50 -17.73 -6.15
C MET A 22 14.71 -16.72 -7.29
N LYS A 23 14.44 -17.11 -8.55
CA LYS A 23 14.52 -16.22 -9.72
C LYS A 23 13.71 -14.91 -9.56
N ASN A 24 12.64 -14.92 -8.76
CA ASN A 24 11.82 -13.73 -8.47
C ASN A 24 12.39 -12.82 -7.35
N GLY A 25 13.60 -13.11 -6.84
CA GLY A 25 14.26 -12.33 -5.78
C GLY A 25 13.78 -12.61 -4.34
N ARG A 26 12.83 -13.53 -4.14
CA ARG A 26 12.27 -13.86 -2.82
C ARG A 26 12.82 -15.18 -2.29
N CYS A 27 12.93 -15.30 -0.97
CA CYS A 27 13.22 -16.57 -0.32
C CYS A 27 11.98 -17.49 -0.34
N ASN A 28 12.15 -18.76 -0.68
CA ASN A 28 11.03 -19.71 -0.71
C ASN A 28 10.33 -19.91 0.65
N LEU A 29 11.06 -19.73 1.75
CA LEU A 29 10.57 -19.94 3.11
C LEU A 29 9.98 -18.66 3.70
N HIS A 30 10.70 -17.55 3.63
CA HIS A 30 10.29 -16.29 4.27
C HIS A 30 9.57 -15.31 3.33
N GLY A 31 9.86 -15.34 2.03
CA GLY A 31 9.25 -14.46 1.03
C GLY A 31 8.10 -15.10 0.24
N GLY A 32 7.85 -16.39 0.46
CA GLY A 32 6.83 -17.16 -0.24
C GLY A 32 7.13 -17.41 -1.72
N LYS A 33 6.42 -18.38 -2.30
CA LYS A 33 6.56 -18.76 -3.72
C LYS A 33 5.92 -17.74 -4.67
N SER A 34 4.80 -17.15 -4.25
CA SER A 34 4.03 -16.24 -5.10
C SER A 34 4.69 -14.85 -5.15
N PRO A 35 4.88 -14.25 -6.34
CA PRO A 35 5.33 -12.86 -6.48
C PRO A 35 4.27 -11.85 -6.03
N GLY A 36 3.05 -12.30 -5.72
CA GLY A 36 1.90 -11.46 -5.41
C GLY A 36 0.85 -11.49 -6.53
N ALA A 37 -0.19 -10.68 -6.38
CA ALA A 37 -1.22 -10.53 -7.40
C ALA A 37 -0.65 -9.91 -8.68
N LYS A 38 -1.14 -10.35 -9.84
CA LYS A 38 -0.86 -9.69 -11.12
C LYS A 38 -1.45 -8.27 -11.12
N ARG A 39 -0.86 -7.36 -11.90
CA ARG A 39 -1.45 -6.03 -12.13
C ARG A 39 -2.85 -6.20 -12.71
N GLY A 40 -3.80 -5.39 -12.23
CA GLY A 40 -5.21 -5.46 -12.65
C GLY A 40 -6.03 -6.60 -12.03
N ASN A 41 -5.48 -7.36 -11.07
CA ASN A 41 -6.24 -8.39 -10.37
C ASN A 41 -7.43 -7.79 -9.61
N GLN A 42 -8.65 -8.21 -9.95
CA GLN A 42 -9.89 -7.79 -9.30
C GLN A 42 -10.39 -8.76 -8.22
N ASN A 43 -9.72 -9.90 -8.00
CA ASN A 43 -10.17 -10.92 -7.03
C ASN A 43 -10.17 -10.42 -5.58
N ALA A 44 -9.37 -9.39 -5.27
CA ALA A 44 -9.35 -8.75 -3.95
C ALA A 44 -10.36 -7.59 -3.83
N LEU A 45 -11.01 -7.19 -4.92
CA LEU A 45 -12.00 -6.12 -4.94
C LEU A 45 -13.31 -6.65 -4.32
N LYS A 46 -13.69 -6.10 -3.18
CA LYS A 46 -14.94 -6.46 -2.49
C LYS A 46 -16.05 -5.44 -2.71
N HIS A 47 -15.80 -4.19 -2.33
CA HIS A 47 -16.83 -3.12 -2.31
C HIS A 47 -16.32 -1.78 -2.89
N GLY A 48 -15.18 -1.75 -3.58
CA GLY A 48 -14.70 -0.52 -4.27
C GLY A 48 -14.17 0.62 -3.39
N MET A 49 -14.54 0.72 -2.10
CA MET A 49 -14.16 1.86 -1.25
C MET A 49 -12.65 2.18 -1.16
N TYR A 50 -11.77 1.20 -1.43
CA TYR A 50 -10.32 1.38 -1.36
C TYR A 50 -9.64 1.58 -2.72
N THR A 51 -10.40 1.65 -3.82
CA THR A 51 -9.85 1.93 -5.15
C THR A 51 -9.27 3.34 -5.22
N ALA A 52 -8.46 3.60 -6.25
CA ALA A 52 -7.84 4.91 -6.45
C ALA A 52 -8.91 5.99 -6.66
N GLU A 53 -9.95 5.67 -7.42
CA GLU A 53 -11.08 6.54 -7.74
C GLU A 53 -11.84 6.94 -6.47
N MET A 54 -12.19 5.96 -5.62
CA MET A 54 -12.91 6.23 -4.36
C MET A 54 -12.05 6.95 -3.32
N LYS A 55 -10.72 6.77 -3.35
CA LYS A 55 -9.80 7.56 -2.53
C LYS A 55 -9.77 9.01 -3.00
N GLU A 56 -9.70 9.23 -4.31
CA GLU A 56 -9.68 10.57 -4.90
C GLU A 56 -11.00 11.31 -4.68
N MET A 57 -12.13 10.65 -4.90
CA MET A 57 -13.45 11.21 -4.58
C MET A 57 -13.53 11.68 -3.13
N ARG A 58 -13.07 10.87 -2.17
CA ARG A 58 -13.03 11.25 -0.76
C ARG A 58 -12.11 12.44 -0.48
N ARG A 59 -10.98 12.54 -1.19
CA ARG A 59 -10.06 13.69 -1.10
C ARG A 59 -10.77 14.97 -1.53
N LEU A 60 -11.43 14.94 -2.69
CA LEU A 60 -12.16 16.08 -3.26
C LEU A 60 -13.32 16.52 -2.37
N VAL A 61 -14.15 15.59 -1.90
CA VAL A 61 -15.26 15.89 -0.98
C VAL A 61 -14.73 16.56 0.30
N ARG A 62 -13.67 16.02 0.90
CA ARG A 62 -13.06 16.63 2.11
C ARG A 62 -12.52 18.04 1.84
N GLN A 63 -11.90 18.27 0.69
CA GLN A 63 -11.41 19.58 0.31
C GLN A 63 -12.58 20.57 0.15
N ALA A 64 -13.64 20.17 -0.54
CA ALA A 64 -14.84 20.98 -0.70
C ALA A 64 -15.48 21.32 0.65
N SER A 65 -15.61 20.36 1.57
CA SER A 65 -16.14 20.61 2.91
C SER A 65 -15.29 21.58 3.74
N ARG A 66 -13.96 21.52 3.62
CA ARG A 66 -13.05 22.48 4.27
C ARG A 66 -13.24 23.88 3.70
N ASN A 67 -13.20 24.01 2.38
CA ASN A 67 -13.40 25.29 1.69
C ASN A 67 -14.74 25.93 2.10
N ALA A 68 -15.83 25.16 2.14
CA ALA A 68 -17.14 25.64 2.57
C ALA A 68 -17.12 26.13 4.03
N THR A 69 -16.39 25.42 4.91
CA THR A 69 -16.22 25.83 6.30
C THR A 69 -15.42 27.13 6.42
N ASP A 70 -14.38 27.30 5.62
CA ASP A 70 -13.52 28.49 5.62
C ASP A 70 -14.27 29.71 5.10
N VAL A 71 -15.04 29.57 4.02
CA VAL A 71 -15.94 30.62 3.51
C VAL A 71 -16.95 31.04 4.59
N ARG A 72 -17.59 30.06 5.25
CA ARG A 72 -18.53 30.35 6.35
C ARG A 72 -17.88 31.14 7.48
N LYS A 73 -16.65 30.78 7.87
CA LYS A 73 -15.91 31.50 8.92
C LYS A 73 -15.55 32.92 8.49
N PHE A 74 -15.14 33.09 7.24
CA PHE A 74 -14.82 34.40 6.69
C PHE A 74 -16.03 35.33 6.69
N LEU A 75 -17.19 34.86 6.21
CA LEU A 75 -18.42 35.64 6.20
C LEU A 75 -18.82 36.11 7.61
N LYS A 76 -18.76 35.20 8.60
CA LYS A 76 -19.02 35.52 10.02
C LYS A 76 -18.06 36.53 10.64
N ALA A 77 -16.89 36.76 10.04
CA ALA A 77 -15.90 37.69 10.57
C ALA A 77 -16.01 39.09 9.95
N ILE A 78 -16.84 39.24 8.92
CA ILE A 78 -17.14 40.53 8.26
C ILE A 78 -18.38 41.18 8.87
N ASP A 79 -19.33 40.37 9.34
CA ASP A 79 -20.46 40.79 10.18
C ASP A 79 -20.00 41.19 11.59
#